data_AF-A0A9D5ANG5-F1
#
_entry.id   AF-A0A9D5ANG5-F1
#
_cell.length_a   1.000
_cell.length_b   1.000
_cell.length_c   1.000
_cell.angle_alpha   90.00
_cell.angle_beta   90.00
_cell.angle_gamma   90.00
#
_symmetry.space_group_name_H-M   'P 1'
#
loop_
_entity.id
_entity.type
_entity.pdbx_description
1 polymer ?
#
loop_
_entity_poly.entity_id
_entity_poly.type
_entity_poly.pdbx_seq_one_letter_code
_entity_poly.pdbx_strand_id
1 'polypeptide(L)'
;MAFTATVLSWAILEYGHHMDAVKQLDYAMESLKWITDYLVNAHPFADILYIQVGDPEVDHNCWERPENMTEKRPVIQVNSSFPGTEVAAETAAALASASLVFKEINLTYSLILLEHAQQLFTFADTYKVSYSVSVPQVGKYYNSSGYEDELLWAGSWLYHATKDPSYLDYVTEKNENEFGSLGSVSWFSWDDKHAATQVD
;
A
#
# COMPACT_ATOMS: atom_id res chain seq x y z
N MET A 1 2.40 -1.27 -6.92
CA MET A 1 1.37 -0.23 -7.14
C MET A 1 1.06 0.52 -5.85
N ALA A 2 0.69 -0.16 -4.76
CA ALA A 2 0.42 0.46 -3.45
C ALA A 2 1.57 1.36 -2.97
N PHE A 3 2.82 0.85 -2.95
CA PHE A 3 4.02 1.63 -2.65
C PHE A 3 4.11 2.96 -3.41
N THR A 4 3.83 2.95 -4.72
CA THR A 4 3.85 4.15 -5.55
C THR A 4 2.80 5.17 -5.10
N ALA A 5 1.60 4.72 -4.70
CA ALA A 5 0.58 5.60 -4.15
C ALA A 5 1.01 6.18 -2.80
N THR A 6 1.60 5.39 -1.90
CA THR A 6 2.09 5.90 -0.60
C THR A 6 3.16 6.96 -0.79
N VAL A 7 4.15 6.72 -1.64
CA VAL A 7 5.22 7.69 -1.94
C VAL A 7 4.67 8.95 -2.62
N LEU A 8 3.72 8.81 -3.55
CA LEU A 8 3.09 9.96 -4.19
C LEU A 8 2.25 10.78 -3.19
N SER A 9 1.51 10.13 -2.30
CA SER A 9 0.81 10.80 -1.19
C SER A 9 1.77 11.57 -0.31
N TRP A 10 2.86 10.93 0.13
CA TRP A 10 3.87 11.57 0.97
C TRP A 10 4.48 12.80 0.29
N ALA A 11 4.85 12.67 -0.99
CA ALA A 11 5.38 13.78 -1.77
C ALA A 11 4.39 14.93 -1.94
N ILE A 12 3.09 14.65 -2.10
CA ILE A 12 2.04 15.68 -2.17
C ILE A 12 1.86 16.37 -0.82
N LEU A 13 1.90 15.62 0.29
CA LEU A 13 1.77 16.19 1.64
C LEU A 13 2.93 17.13 1.98
N GLU A 14 4.17 16.72 1.67
CA GLU A 14 5.37 17.52 1.97
C GLU A 14 5.59 18.66 0.97
N TYR A 15 5.43 18.39 -0.32
CA TYR A 15 5.86 19.28 -1.40
C TYR A 15 4.73 19.77 -2.30
N GLY A 16 3.46 19.56 -1.92
CA GLY A 16 2.30 19.94 -2.74
C GLY A 16 2.29 21.41 -3.15
N HIS A 17 2.76 22.31 -2.29
CA HIS A 17 2.89 23.74 -2.60
C HIS A 17 3.93 24.03 -3.71
N HIS A 18 5.01 23.25 -3.79
CA HIS A 18 5.96 23.35 -4.90
C HIS A 18 5.39 22.76 -6.19
N MET A 19 4.63 21.67 -6.11
CA MET A 19 3.92 21.11 -7.27
C MET A 19 2.89 22.11 -7.82
N ASP A 20 2.17 22.82 -6.95
CA ASP A 20 1.21 23.86 -7.34
C ASP A 20 1.90 25.04 -8.04
N ALA A 21 3.04 25.49 -7.51
CA ALA A 21 3.84 26.56 -8.11
C ALA A 21 4.26 26.28 -9.57
N VAL A 22 4.42 24.99 -9.93
CA VAL A 22 4.71 24.55 -11.31
C VAL A 22 3.50 23.95 -12.03
N LYS A 23 2.30 24.10 -11.48
CA LYS A 23 1.01 23.64 -12.05
C LYS A 23 0.96 22.14 -12.30
N GLN A 24 1.54 21.36 -11.38
CA GLN A 24 1.55 19.89 -11.42
C GLN A 24 0.74 19.24 -10.30
N LEU A 25 0.29 20.00 -9.29
CA LEU A 25 -0.44 19.44 -8.14
C LEU A 25 -1.71 18.69 -8.57
N ASP A 26 -2.54 19.29 -9.44
CA ASP A 26 -3.77 18.65 -9.91
C ASP A 26 -3.51 17.32 -10.63
N TYR A 27 -2.47 17.25 -11.48
CA TYR A 27 -2.09 16.01 -12.18
C TYR A 27 -1.55 14.95 -11.22
N ALA A 28 -0.79 15.34 -10.20
CA ALA A 28 -0.30 14.44 -9.16
C ALA A 28 -1.47 13.87 -8.36
N MET A 29 -2.43 14.71 -7.97
CA MET A 29 -3.64 14.30 -7.26
C MET A 29 -4.55 13.41 -8.10
N GLU A 30 -4.72 13.71 -9.40
CA GLU A 30 -5.48 12.86 -10.33
C GLU A 30 -4.82 11.48 -10.47
N SER A 31 -3.49 11.44 -10.59
CA SER A 31 -2.72 10.20 -10.66
C SER A 31 -2.85 9.37 -9.38
N LEU A 32 -2.79 10.03 -8.21
CA LEU A 32 -3.01 9.38 -6.92
C LEU A 32 -4.42 8.80 -6.84
N LYS A 33 -5.44 9.60 -7.21
CA LYS A 33 -6.84 9.18 -7.21
C LYS A 33 -7.08 7.96 -8.10
N TRP A 34 -6.45 7.92 -9.27
CA TRP A 34 -6.57 6.79 -10.19
C TRP A 34 -6.09 5.48 -9.54
N ILE A 35 -4.97 5.53 -8.82
CA ILE A 35 -4.43 4.36 -8.11
C ILE A 35 -5.35 4.00 -6.94
N THR A 36 -5.77 4.96 -6.13
CA THR A 36 -6.59 4.68 -4.94
C THR A 36 -8.00 4.19 -5.29
N ASP A 37 -8.59 4.66 -6.40
CA ASP A 37 -9.84 4.11 -6.94
C ASP A 37 -9.69 2.62 -7.30
N TYR A 38 -8.56 2.23 -7.89
CA TYR A 38 -8.26 0.83 -8.16
C TYR A 38 -8.11 0.03 -6.86
N LEU A 39 -7.34 0.53 -5.89
CA LEU A 39 -7.10 -0.16 -4.62
C LEU A 39 -8.38 -0.35 -3.80
N VAL A 40 -9.28 0.64 -3.79
CA VAL A 40 -10.62 0.53 -3.16
C VAL A 40 -11.43 -0.58 -3.83
N ASN A 41 -11.47 -0.61 -5.17
CA ASN A 41 -12.19 -1.66 -5.90
C ASN A 41 -11.57 -3.05 -5.74
N ALA A 42 -10.25 -3.12 -5.51
CA ALA A 42 -9.52 -4.35 -5.24
C ALA A 42 -9.78 -4.90 -3.83
N HIS A 43 -10.39 -4.13 -2.93
CA HIS A 43 -10.74 -4.52 -1.56
C HIS A 43 -12.27 -4.56 -1.35
N PRO A 44 -12.98 -5.55 -1.90
CA PRO A 44 -14.44 -5.60 -1.83
C PRO A 44 -14.99 -6.04 -0.46
N PHE A 45 -14.18 -6.71 0.36
CA PHE A 45 -14.53 -7.19 1.69
C PHE A 45 -13.33 -7.04 2.62
N ALA A 46 -13.58 -6.88 3.92
CA ALA A 46 -12.57 -6.55 4.92
C ALA A 46 -11.38 -7.52 5.00
N ASP A 47 -11.54 -8.77 4.58
CA ASP A 47 -10.50 -9.81 4.58
C ASP A 47 -10.17 -10.34 3.17
N ILE A 48 -10.49 -9.59 2.11
CA ILE A 48 -10.19 -9.96 0.72
C ILE A 48 -9.56 -8.78 -0.01
N LEU A 49 -8.34 -8.98 -0.51
CA LEU A 49 -7.64 -8.02 -1.37
C LEU A 49 -7.18 -8.69 -2.65
N TYR A 50 -7.58 -8.14 -3.80
CA TYR A 50 -7.03 -8.51 -5.11
C TYR A 50 -5.68 -7.85 -5.33
N ILE A 51 -4.65 -8.67 -5.52
CA ILE A 51 -3.24 -8.23 -5.54
C ILE A 51 -2.63 -8.25 -6.94
N GLN A 52 -3.25 -8.94 -7.90
CA GLN A 52 -2.76 -9.01 -9.28
C GLN A 52 -3.89 -9.29 -10.27
N VAL A 53 -3.80 -8.64 -11.45
CA VAL A 53 -4.67 -8.86 -12.60
C VAL A 53 -3.82 -9.16 -13.83
N GLY A 54 -3.89 -10.39 -14.32
CA GLY A 54 -3.08 -10.90 -15.42
C GLY A 54 -2.18 -12.06 -15.01
N ASP A 55 -1.93 -12.94 -15.96
CA ASP A 55 -0.92 -13.98 -15.86
C ASP A 55 0.38 -13.43 -16.47
N PRO A 56 1.47 -13.28 -15.70
CA PRO A 56 2.70 -12.68 -16.21
C PRO A 56 3.36 -13.47 -17.34
N GLU A 57 3.24 -14.81 -17.35
CA GLU A 57 3.84 -15.62 -18.42
C GLU A 57 3.08 -15.40 -19.73
N VAL A 58 1.75 -15.26 -19.68
CA VAL A 58 0.94 -14.95 -20.87
C VAL A 58 1.15 -13.50 -21.31
N ASP A 59 1.11 -12.56 -20.35
CA ASP A 59 1.23 -11.12 -20.59
C ASP A 59 2.59 -10.76 -21.18
N HIS A 60 3.70 -11.25 -20.63
CA HIS A 60 5.05 -10.94 -21.12
C HIS A 60 5.39 -11.57 -22.47
N ASN A 61 4.69 -12.64 -22.85
CA ASN A 61 4.82 -13.23 -24.19
C ASN A 61 4.01 -12.47 -25.25
N CYS A 62 3.17 -11.52 -24.84
CA CYS A 62 2.36 -10.69 -25.72
C CYS A 62 3.05 -9.35 -26.00
N TRP A 63 3.38 -9.08 -27.27
CA TRP A 63 3.93 -7.79 -27.70
C TRP A 63 2.92 -7.06 -28.59
N GLU A 64 1.94 -6.44 -27.96
CA GLU A 64 0.94 -5.63 -28.65
C GLU A 64 0.49 -4.44 -27.79
N ARG A 65 -0.40 -3.62 -28.35
CA ARG A 65 -0.97 -2.51 -27.59
C ARG A 65 -2.00 -3.05 -26.58
N PRO A 66 -2.07 -2.51 -25.36
CA PRO A 66 -2.97 -3.03 -24.33
C PRO A 66 -4.45 -3.03 -24.75
N GLU A 67 -4.88 -2.09 -25.60
CA GLU A 67 -6.25 -2.06 -26.14
C GLU A 67 -6.59 -3.21 -27.10
N ASN A 68 -5.59 -3.94 -27.58
CA ASN A 68 -5.75 -5.08 -28.49
C ASN A 68 -5.65 -6.45 -27.80
N MET A 69 -5.32 -6.48 -26.51
CA MET A 69 -5.15 -7.73 -25.76
C MET A 69 -6.42 -8.55 -25.71
N THR A 70 -6.30 -9.84 -26.04
CA THR A 70 -7.43 -10.79 -26.04
C THR A 70 -7.23 -11.96 -25.08
N GLU A 71 -6.03 -12.08 -24.52
CA GLU A 71 -5.65 -13.12 -23.57
C GLU A 71 -6.46 -12.99 -22.27
N LYS A 72 -6.67 -14.13 -21.61
CA LYS A 72 -7.31 -14.13 -20.30
C LYS A 72 -6.43 -13.42 -19.28
N ARG A 73 -7.03 -12.51 -18.52
CA ARG A 73 -6.37 -11.82 -17.40
C ARG A 73 -6.95 -12.33 -16.08
N PRO A 74 -6.44 -13.44 -15.52
CA PRO A 74 -6.94 -13.96 -14.25
C PRO A 74 -6.67 -12.97 -13.12
N VAL A 75 -7.47 -13.07 -12.06
CA VAL A 75 -7.32 -12.26 -10.85
C VAL A 75 -6.78 -13.13 -9.72
N ILE A 76 -5.83 -12.58 -8.96
CA ILE A 76 -5.25 -13.21 -7.78
C ILE A 76 -5.63 -12.37 -6.57
N GLN A 77 -6.06 -13.04 -5.50
CA GLN A 77 -6.40 -12.40 -4.23
C GLN A 77 -5.65 -13.04 -3.07
N VAL A 78 -5.47 -12.26 -2.02
CA VAL A 78 -5.14 -12.73 -0.67
C VAL A 78 -6.37 -12.65 0.21
N ASN A 79 -6.48 -13.57 1.15
CA ASN A 79 -7.58 -13.63 2.11
C ASN A 79 -7.18 -14.36 3.39
N SER A 80 -8.10 -14.54 4.32
CA SER A 80 -7.85 -15.24 5.60
C SER A 80 -7.31 -16.68 5.47
N SER A 81 -7.53 -17.36 4.34
CA SER A 81 -6.95 -18.70 4.06
C SER A 81 -5.61 -18.65 3.33
N PHE A 82 -5.36 -17.59 2.56
CA PHE A 82 -4.13 -17.35 1.81
C PHE A 82 -3.69 -15.89 2.06
N PRO A 83 -3.10 -15.60 3.22
CA PRO A 83 -2.86 -14.21 3.62
C PRO A 83 -1.74 -13.55 2.80
N GLY A 84 -1.60 -12.24 2.98
CA GLY A 84 -0.54 -11.48 2.34
C GLY A 84 -0.30 -10.19 3.08
N THR A 85 0.47 -10.27 4.16
CA THR A 85 0.68 -9.18 5.11
C THR A 85 1.24 -7.93 4.44
N GLU A 86 2.31 -8.06 3.65
CA GLU A 86 3.04 -6.96 3.03
C GLU A 86 2.14 -6.14 2.13
N VAL A 87 1.48 -6.82 1.19
CA VAL A 87 0.65 -6.18 0.17
C VAL A 87 -0.61 -5.58 0.79
N ALA A 88 -1.17 -6.20 1.82
CA ALA A 88 -2.29 -5.63 2.56
C ALA A 88 -1.88 -4.41 3.39
N ALA A 89 -0.76 -4.48 4.11
CA ALA A 89 -0.24 -3.38 4.92
C ALA A 89 0.22 -2.20 4.05
N GLU A 90 0.94 -2.43 2.94
CA GLU A 90 1.31 -1.36 2.01
C GLU A 90 0.07 -0.72 1.35
N THR A 91 -0.98 -1.52 1.06
CA THR A 91 -2.24 -0.95 0.56
C THR A 91 -2.95 -0.13 1.65
N ALA A 92 -2.88 -0.54 2.92
CA ALA A 92 -3.36 0.26 4.04
C ALA A 92 -2.59 1.58 4.17
N ALA A 93 -1.26 1.56 4.06
CA ALA A 93 -0.42 2.76 4.08
C ALA A 93 -0.77 3.72 2.93
N ALA A 94 -0.94 3.19 1.71
CA ALA A 94 -1.33 3.95 0.53
C ALA A 94 -2.67 4.67 0.72
N LEU A 95 -3.67 3.96 1.24
CA LEU A 95 -5.01 4.52 1.45
C LEU A 95 -5.06 5.48 2.65
N ALA A 96 -4.35 5.19 3.74
CA ALA A 96 -4.24 6.07 4.90
C ALA A 96 -3.55 7.40 4.54
N SER A 97 -2.39 7.34 3.87
CA SER A 97 -1.66 8.53 3.41
C SER A 97 -2.47 9.34 2.39
N ALA A 98 -3.14 8.69 1.44
CA ALA A 98 -4.01 9.38 0.49
C ALA A 98 -5.23 10.03 1.16
N SER A 99 -5.76 9.43 2.24
CA SER A 99 -6.88 10.02 2.99
C SER A 99 -6.53 11.40 3.55
N LEU A 100 -5.27 11.63 3.93
CA LEU A 100 -4.78 12.94 4.36
C LEU A 100 -4.74 13.94 3.20
N VAL A 101 -4.25 13.53 2.02
CA VAL A 101 -4.19 14.37 0.82
C VAL A 101 -5.58 14.88 0.43
N PHE A 102 -6.59 14.00 0.46
CA PHE A 102 -7.95 14.35 0.04
C PHE A 102 -8.82 14.95 1.16
N LYS A 103 -8.34 15.01 2.40
CA LYS A 103 -9.16 15.40 3.58
C LYS A 103 -9.90 16.73 3.42
N GLU A 104 -9.20 17.77 2.98
CA GLU A 104 -9.75 19.13 2.84
C GLU A 104 -10.42 19.36 1.47
N ILE A 105 -10.23 18.44 0.51
CA ILE A 105 -10.67 18.58 -0.88
C ILE A 105 -11.93 17.76 -1.15
N ASN A 106 -11.99 16.55 -0.61
CA ASN A 106 -13.11 15.64 -0.70
C ASN A 106 -13.18 14.75 0.55
N LEU A 107 -13.80 15.29 1.60
CA LEU A 107 -13.94 14.60 2.88
C LEU A 107 -14.62 13.23 2.76
N THR A 108 -15.64 13.10 1.92
CA THR A 108 -16.34 11.82 1.71
C THR A 108 -15.40 10.75 1.16
N TYR A 109 -14.58 11.10 0.15
CA TYR A 109 -13.60 10.17 -0.40
C TYR A 109 -12.49 9.86 0.60
N SER A 110 -11.97 10.86 1.33
CA SER A 110 -10.99 10.66 2.41
C SER A 110 -11.47 9.64 3.45
N LEU A 111 -12.74 9.73 3.88
CA LEU A 111 -13.31 8.77 4.84
C LEU A 111 -13.42 7.35 4.27
N ILE A 112 -13.77 7.19 2.99
CA ILE A 112 -13.78 5.88 2.31
C ILE A 112 -12.38 5.27 2.29
N LEU A 113 -11.36 6.07 1.91
CA LEU A 113 -9.97 5.61 1.89
C LEU A 113 -9.52 5.15 3.28
N LEU A 114 -9.83 5.94 4.31
CA LEU A 114 -9.44 5.63 5.68
C LEU A 114 -10.11 4.36 6.21
N GLU A 115 -11.40 4.14 5.90
CA GLU A 115 -12.12 2.92 6.28
C GLU A 115 -11.44 1.67 5.68
N HIS A 116 -11.14 1.69 4.38
CA HIS A 116 -10.43 0.59 3.73
C HIS A 116 -9.03 0.39 4.32
N ALA A 117 -8.31 1.47 4.64
CA ALA A 117 -6.99 1.38 5.25
C ALA A 117 -7.01 0.67 6.61
N GLN A 118 -7.97 1.02 7.48
CA GLN A 118 -8.10 0.41 8.80
C GLN A 118 -8.48 -1.08 8.72
N GLN A 119 -9.36 -1.44 7.79
CA GLN A 119 -9.74 -2.84 7.54
C GLN A 119 -8.54 -3.67 7.04
N LEU A 120 -7.81 -3.15 6.05
CA LEU A 120 -6.63 -3.84 5.49
C LEU A 120 -5.49 -4.00 6.49
N PHE A 121 -5.23 -2.99 7.32
CA PHE A 121 -4.25 -3.11 8.40
C PHE A 121 -4.67 -4.18 9.42
N THR A 122 -5.95 -4.19 9.80
CA THR A 122 -6.48 -5.23 10.70
C THR A 122 -6.33 -6.62 10.09
N PHE A 123 -6.63 -6.78 8.80
CA PHE A 123 -6.44 -8.03 8.06
C PHE A 123 -4.96 -8.46 8.04
N ALA A 124 -4.05 -7.55 7.68
CA ALA A 124 -2.61 -7.82 7.63
C ALA A 124 -2.06 -8.25 9.00
N ASP A 125 -2.39 -7.49 10.06
CA ASP A 125 -1.90 -7.77 11.41
C ASP A 125 -2.51 -9.04 12.02
N THR A 126 -3.74 -9.40 11.63
CA THR A 126 -4.41 -10.63 12.12
C THR A 126 -3.84 -11.88 11.46
N TYR A 127 -3.57 -11.85 10.16
CA TYR A 127 -3.16 -13.01 9.37
C TYR A 127 -1.74 -12.86 8.83
N LYS A 128 -0.75 -12.88 9.74
CA LYS A 128 0.66 -12.64 9.39
C LYS A 128 1.30 -13.80 8.62
N VAL A 129 1.23 -13.74 7.29
CA VAL A 129 1.94 -14.63 6.36
C VAL A 129 2.34 -13.84 5.12
N SER A 130 3.57 -14.05 4.64
CA SER A 130 4.03 -13.39 3.42
C SER A 130 3.17 -13.77 2.21
N TYR A 131 2.77 -12.78 1.41
CA TYR A 131 1.96 -13.05 0.21
C TYR A 131 2.70 -13.94 -0.80
N SER A 132 4.03 -13.88 -0.82
CA SER A 132 4.88 -14.74 -1.65
C SER A 132 4.86 -16.21 -1.22
N VAL A 133 4.54 -16.50 0.05
CA VAL A 133 4.34 -17.86 0.56
C VAL A 133 2.94 -18.36 0.20
N SER A 134 1.92 -17.52 0.36
CA SER A 134 0.54 -17.89 0.05
C SER A 134 0.26 -17.98 -1.46
N VAL A 135 0.99 -17.21 -2.26
CA VAL A 135 0.84 -17.13 -3.71
C VAL A 135 2.21 -17.22 -4.41
N PRO A 136 2.89 -18.38 -4.42
CA PRO A 136 4.30 -18.50 -4.85
C PRO A 136 4.62 -17.98 -6.26
N GLN A 137 3.63 -17.96 -7.16
CA GLN A 137 3.82 -17.45 -8.52
C GLN A 137 4.17 -15.96 -8.58
N VAL A 138 3.73 -15.15 -7.61
CA VAL A 138 4.02 -13.69 -7.60
C VAL A 138 5.47 -13.41 -7.23
N GLY A 139 6.08 -14.27 -6.41
CA GLY A 139 7.45 -14.13 -5.92
C GLY A 139 8.52 -14.26 -7.01
N LYS A 140 8.16 -14.73 -8.22
CA LYS A 140 9.06 -14.72 -9.38
C LYS A 140 9.32 -13.31 -9.93
N TYR A 141 8.45 -12.34 -9.63
CA TYR A 141 8.47 -11.00 -10.20
C TYR A 141 8.68 -9.93 -9.12
N TYR A 142 7.83 -9.97 -8.10
CA TYR A 142 7.94 -9.14 -6.91
C TYR A 142 7.93 -10.09 -5.72
N ASN A 143 9.12 -10.44 -5.22
CA ASN A 143 9.24 -11.26 -4.01
C ASN A 143 9.24 -10.37 -2.76
N SER A 144 8.85 -10.92 -1.62
CA SER A 144 8.96 -10.20 -0.34
C SER A 144 10.24 -10.60 0.39
N SER A 145 10.87 -9.63 1.07
CA SER A 145 11.95 -9.88 2.05
C SER A 145 11.46 -10.02 3.50
N GLY A 146 10.26 -9.56 3.81
CA GLY A 146 9.65 -9.52 5.14
C GLY A 146 8.32 -8.77 5.12
N TYR A 147 7.58 -8.77 6.23
CA TYR A 147 6.36 -7.96 6.37
C TYR A 147 6.39 -6.99 7.55
N GLU A 148 7.45 -7.09 8.35
CA GLU A 148 7.65 -6.37 9.58
C GLU A 148 7.65 -4.85 9.33
N ASP A 149 8.37 -4.42 8.29
CA ASP A 149 8.46 -3.02 7.91
C ASP A 149 7.17 -2.47 7.31
N GLU A 150 6.41 -3.23 6.52
CA GLU A 150 5.10 -2.75 6.05
C GLU A 150 4.09 -2.59 7.19
N LEU A 151 4.14 -3.43 8.22
CA LEU A 151 3.28 -3.28 9.39
C LEU A 151 3.63 -2.01 10.18
N LEU A 152 4.92 -1.72 10.38
CA LEU A 152 5.35 -0.46 11.00
C LEU A 152 4.96 0.74 10.13
N TRP A 153 5.20 0.67 8.83
CA TRP A 153 4.89 1.72 7.87
C TRP A 153 3.40 2.05 7.80
N ALA A 154 2.55 1.03 7.70
CA ALA A 154 1.09 1.20 7.71
C ALA A 154 0.58 1.75 9.04
N GLY A 155 1.13 1.27 10.16
CA GLY A 155 0.84 1.78 11.50
C GLY A 155 1.14 3.28 11.61
N SER A 156 2.32 3.72 11.14
CA SER A 156 2.69 5.14 11.13
C SER A 156 1.68 5.98 10.32
N TRP A 157 1.39 5.60 9.07
CA TRP A 157 0.43 6.35 8.25
C TRP A 157 -0.98 6.39 8.84
N LEU A 158 -1.43 5.30 9.45
CA LEU A 158 -2.71 5.27 10.16
C LEU A 158 -2.71 6.18 11.39
N TYR A 159 -1.61 6.26 12.14
CA TYR A 159 -1.47 7.26 13.19
C TYR A 159 -1.54 8.68 12.62
N HIS A 160 -0.84 8.98 11.53
CA HIS A 160 -0.91 10.31 10.91
C HIS A 160 -2.33 10.67 10.47
N ALA A 161 -3.06 9.72 9.88
CA ALA A 161 -4.43 9.91 9.40
C ALA A 161 -5.49 10.05 10.51
N THR A 162 -5.38 9.24 11.56
CA THR A 162 -6.43 9.11 12.60
C THR A 162 -6.12 9.86 13.89
N LYS A 163 -4.84 10.03 14.22
CA LYS A 163 -4.33 10.45 15.54
C LYS A 163 -4.75 9.51 16.69
N ASP A 164 -5.13 8.27 16.38
CA ASP A 164 -5.40 7.24 17.38
C ASP A 164 -4.07 6.76 17.99
N PRO A 165 -3.84 6.94 19.31
CA PRO A 165 -2.60 6.55 19.96
C PRO A 165 -2.28 5.06 19.84
N SER A 166 -3.28 4.20 19.62
CA SER A 166 -3.06 2.76 19.51
C SER A 166 -2.17 2.37 18.33
N TYR A 167 -2.19 3.13 17.24
CA TYR A 167 -1.27 2.94 16.11
C TYR A 167 0.16 3.39 16.44
N LEU A 168 0.31 4.49 17.16
CA LEU A 168 1.64 4.94 17.61
C LEU A 168 2.24 3.90 18.58
N ASP A 169 1.48 3.49 19.59
CA ASP A 169 1.88 2.45 20.54
C ASP A 169 2.20 1.12 19.83
N TYR A 170 1.49 0.80 18.74
CA TYR A 170 1.78 -0.38 17.92
C TYR A 170 3.18 -0.31 17.31
N VAL A 171 3.55 0.85 16.75
CA VAL A 171 4.83 1.05 16.06
C VAL A 171 5.99 1.19 17.05
N THR A 172 5.84 2.00 18.10
CA THR A 172 6.97 2.37 18.97
C THR A 172 7.12 1.50 20.22
N GLU A 173 6.04 0.92 20.76
CA GLU A 173 6.11 0.19 22.03
C GLU A 173 5.98 -1.32 21.82
N LYS A 174 5.00 -1.74 21.01
CA LYS A 174 4.67 -3.16 20.86
C LYS A 174 5.62 -3.89 19.92
N ASN A 175 5.96 -3.27 18.79
CA ASN A 175 6.63 -3.98 17.70
C ASN A 175 8.00 -3.39 17.31
N GLU A 176 8.44 -2.25 17.86
CA GLU A 176 9.72 -1.62 17.50
C GLU A 176 10.91 -2.60 17.63
N ASN A 177 10.99 -3.32 18.74
CA ASN A 177 12.12 -4.24 19.00
C ASN A 177 12.11 -5.47 18.08
N GLU A 178 10.93 -5.93 17.65
CA GLU A 178 10.80 -7.12 16.81
C GLU A 178 10.92 -6.75 15.32
N PHE A 179 10.35 -5.62 14.91
CA PHE A 179 10.16 -5.24 13.51
C PHE A 179 11.05 -4.07 13.05
N GLY A 180 11.63 -3.27 13.96
CA GLY A 180 12.28 -2.00 13.62
C GLY A 180 13.66 -2.12 12.95
N SER A 181 14.31 -3.30 13.01
CA SER A 181 15.62 -3.59 12.41
C SER A 181 16.68 -2.49 12.63
N LEU A 182 16.72 -1.92 13.85
CA LEU A 182 17.58 -0.79 14.21
C LEU A 182 19.06 -1.13 13.97
N GLY A 183 19.69 -0.46 13.00
CA GLY A 183 21.11 -0.63 12.67
C GLY A 183 21.41 -1.45 11.40
N SER A 184 20.39 -2.03 10.75
CA SER A 184 20.51 -2.67 9.43
C SER A 184 19.70 -1.88 8.39
N VAL A 185 19.99 -0.59 8.25
CA VAL A 185 19.23 0.28 7.33
C VAL A 185 19.55 -0.11 5.89
N SER A 186 18.55 -0.67 5.22
CA SER A 186 18.57 -0.95 3.78
C SER A 186 18.00 0.24 2.98
N TRP A 187 17.92 0.12 1.67
CA TRP A 187 17.44 1.18 0.79
C TRP A 187 15.91 1.23 0.77
N PHE A 188 15.32 2.40 1.00
CA PHE A 188 13.88 2.59 0.87
C PHE A 188 13.40 2.19 -0.53
N SER A 189 12.51 1.21 -0.59
CA SER A 189 12.04 0.63 -1.84
C SER A 189 10.66 0.01 -1.69
N TRP A 190 10.13 -0.55 -2.79
CA TRP A 190 8.85 -1.25 -2.78
C TRP A 190 8.84 -2.49 -1.88
N ASP A 191 10.01 -3.00 -1.48
CA ASP A 191 10.19 -4.21 -0.65
C ASP A 191 10.62 -3.85 0.78
N ASP A 192 11.36 -2.74 1.01
CA ASP A 192 11.87 -2.38 2.35
C ASP A 192 11.55 -0.92 2.75
N LYS A 193 10.84 -0.75 3.87
CA LYS A 193 10.32 0.53 4.41
C LYS A 193 11.03 0.95 5.69
N HIS A 194 11.98 0.18 6.23
CA HIS A 194 12.65 0.49 7.50
C HIS A 194 13.32 1.87 7.52
N ALA A 195 13.90 2.29 6.40
CA ALA A 195 14.52 3.61 6.31
C ALA A 195 13.48 4.75 6.41
N ALA A 196 12.27 4.53 5.89
CA ALA A 196 11.20 5.52 5.95
C ALA A 196 10.55 5.58 7.34
N THR A 197 10.33 4.43 8.00
CA THR A 197 9.75 4.40 9.35
C THR A 197 10.61 5.06 10.42
N GLN A 198 11.90 5.32 10.13
CA GLN A 198 12.82 6.02 11.03
C GLN A 198 12.80 7.55 10.89
N VAL A 199 12.23 8.08 9.81
CA VAL A 199 12.21 9.53 9.52
C VAL A 199 10.81 10.14 9.52
N ASP A 200 9.78 9.29 9.60
CA ASP A 200 8.36 9.67 9.60
C ASP A 200 7.82 9.87 11.03
#